data_AF-A0A8X6ICR9-F1
#
_entry.id   AF-A0A8X6ICR9-F1
#
_cell.length_a   1.000
_cell.length_b   1.000
_cell.length_c   1.000
_cell.angle_alpha   90.00
_cell.angle_beta   90.00
_cell.angle_gamma   90.00
#
_symmetry.space_group_name_H-M   'P 1'
#
loop_
_entity.id
_entity.type
_entity.pdbx_description
1 polymer ?
#
loop_
_entity_poly.entity_id
_entity_poly.type
_entity_poly.pdbx_seq_one_letter_code
_entity_poly.pdbx_strand_id
1 'polypeptide(L)'
;MVCGDSHYTNLALTLTNIGSAVGTFIYGVLGDEFLPESPRWLVSRERFTEATDILMRIAKANGKTIDRETLLAKVKILGDRIQKEKETVSNSPMDLIRYPYLRKKFLIVTYCWVANDLAYYGLQYNLPNLDVVAVIPDGIPNVAVVCSVIGKFGSTSSFMAIYQQSSELYPTAVRSIGMGITGAVGCVAVVLAPYIVYLANYAKYIPFLIIGLVAVTASMSATLLPETLDEILPQTIQDGETFGRDQRYLMCKW
;
A
#
# COMPACT_ATOMS: atom_id res chain seq x y z
N MET A 1 -41.41 -0.77 14.71
CA MET A 1 -40.40 -1.80 15.03
C MET A 1 -39.40 -1.85 13.88
N VAL A 2 -38.26 -1.16 13.97
CA VAL A 2 -37.22 -1.09 12.90
C VAL A 2 -35.84 -1.44 13.50
N CYS A 3 -35.79 -2.38 14.45
CA CYS A 3 -34.60 -2.60 15.29
C CYS A 3 -33.95 -4.00 15.21
N GLY A 4 -34.30 -4.87 14.26
CA GLY A 4 -33.72 -6.21 14.18
C GLY A 4 -32.35 -6.28 13.49
N ASP A 5 -32.31 -5.96 12.19
CA ASP A 5 -31.14 -6.29 11.35
C ASP A 5 -30.13 -5.15 11.18
N SER A 6 -30.58 -3.90 11.35
CA SER A 6 -29.72 -2.70 11.21
C SER A 6 -28.65 -2.60 12.32
N HIS A 7 -28.93 -3.13 13.52
CA HIS A 7 -28.02 -3.05 14.65
C HIS A 7 -26.72 -3.83 14.40
N TYR A 8 -26.79 -5.06 13.87
CA TYR A 8 -25.62 -5.88 13.58
C TYR A 8 -24.75 -5.29 12.47
N THR A 9 -25.38 -4.71 11.45
CA THR A 9 -24.68 -4.05 10.34
C THR A 9 -23.92 -2.81 10.81
N ASN A 10 -24.57 -1.96 11.61
CA ASN A 10 -23.94 -0.78 12.20
C ASN A 10 -22.84 -1.15 13.19
N LEU A 11 -23.02 -2.20 13.98
CA LEU A 11 -22.01 -2.72 14.90
C LEU A 11 -20.76 -3.23 14.15
N ALA A 12 -20.93 -3.99 13.07
CA ALA A 12 -19.81 -4.47 12.26
C ALA A 12 -19.03 -3.30 11.62
N LEU A 13 -19.74 -2.28 11.13
CA LEU A 13 -19.15 -1.06 10.59
C LEU A 13 -18.36 -0.28 11.65
N THR A 14 -18.94 -0.06 12.83
CA THR A 14 -18.27 0.68 13.91
C THR A 14 -17.06 -0.07 14.44
N LEU A 15 -17.14 -1.38 14.65
CA LEU A 15 -16.00 -2.19 15.10
C LEU A 15 -14.83 -2.16 14.10
N THR A 16 -15.12 -2.24 12.79
CA THR A 16 -14.07 -2.17 11.76
C THR A 16 -13.37 -0.80 11.73
N ASN A 17 -14.16 0.27 11.81
CA ASN A 17 -13.64 1.64 11.78
C ASN A 17 -12.85 1.98 13.06
N ILE A 18 -13.36 1.58 14.22
CA ILE A 18 -12.69 1.75 15.52
C ILE A 18 -11.38 0.95 15.54
N GLY A 19 -11.39 -0.30 15.09
CA GLY A 19 -10.18 -1.12 15.03
C GLY A 19 -9.07 -0.48 14.19
N SER A 20 -9.43 0.09 13.03
CA SER A 20 -8.49 0.80 12.14
C SER A 20 -7.96 2.09 12.78
N ALA A 21 -8.83 2.87 13.42
CA ALA A 21 -8.45 4.13 14.08
C ALA A 21 -7.55 3.88 15.31
N VAL A 22 -7.91 2.92 16.15
CA VAL A 22 -7.14 2.54 17.34
C VAL A 22 -5.79 1.95 16.93
N GLY A 23 -5.76 1.07 15.93
CA GLY A 23 -4.49 0.51 15.42
C GLY A 23 -3.54 1.58 14.89
N THR A 24 -4.05 2.54 14.11
CA THR A 24 -3.26 3.66 13.58
C THR A 24 -2.76 4.57 14.70
N PHE A 25 -3.61 4.88 15.67
CA PHE A 25 -3.25 5.72 16.82
C PHE A 25 -2.18 5.07 17.69
N ILE A 26 -2.36 3.79 18.02
CA ILE A 26 -1.38 3.01 18.79
C ILE A 26 -0.04 2.96 18.03
N TYR A 27 -0.06 2.67 16.72
CA TYR A 27 1.16 2.65 15.92
C TYR A 27 1.86 4.01 15.89
N GLY A 28 1.12 5.12 15.76
CA GLY A 28 1.70 6.47 15.76
C GLY A 28 2.32 6.83 17.11
N VAL A 29 1.57 6.64 18.21
CA VAL A 29 2.04 6.98 19.56
C VAL A 29 3.19 6.09 20.01
N LEU A 30 3.08 4.76 19.82
CA LEU A 30 4.16 3.84 20.18
C LEU A 30 5.35 3.97 19.23
N GLY A 31 5.13 4.31 17.97
CA GLY A 31 6.18 4.50 16.98
C GLY A 31 7.15 5.61 17.40
N ASP A 32 6.61 6.78 17.76
CA ASP A 32 7.43 7.95 18.13
C ASP A 32 8.19 7.75 19.45
N GLU A 33 7.67 6.95 20.38
CA GLU A 33 8.31 6.73 21.69
C GLU A 33 9.35 5.59 21.68
N PHE A 34 9.12 4.53 20.88
CA PHE A 34 9.97 3.34 20.91
C PHE A 34 10.98 3.24 19.75
N LEU A 35 10.71 3.87 18.60
CA LEU A 35 11.60 3.77 17.44
C LEU A 35 12.55 4.97 17.38
N PRO A 36 13.87 4.78 17.56
CA PRO A 36 14.82 5.86 17.35
C PRO A 36 14.75 6.33 15.88
N GLU A 37 14.88 7.63 15.64
CA GLU A 37 14.94 8.17 14.29
C GLU A 37 16.01 7.46 13.45
N SER A 38 15.71 7.21 12.17
CA SER A 38 16.63 6.49 11.29
C SER A 38 17.96 7.25 11.15
N PRO A 39 19.13 6.62 11.43
CA PRO A 39 20.43 7.27 11.29
C PRO A 39 20.66 7.84 9.88
N ARG A 40 20.14 7.17 8.84
CA ARG A 40 20.26 7.63 7.44
C ARG A 40 19.49 8.92 7.19
N TRP A 41 18.30 9.06 7.79
CA TRP A 41 17.49 10.28 7.67
C TRP A 41 18.17 11.46 8.38
N LEU A 42 18.69 11.24 9.58
CA LEU A 42 19.47 12.25 10.32
C LEU A 42 20.68 12.75 9.52
N VAL A 43 21.41 11.84 8.88
CA VAL A 43 22.53 12.18 7.99
C VAL A 43 22.08 13.02 6.79
N SER A 44 20.93 12.69 6.18
CA SER A 44 20.37 13.48 5.07
C SER A 44 19.88 14.89 5.48
N ARG A 45 19.72 15.12 6.78
CA ARG A 45 19.33 16.41 7.39
C ARG A 45 20.51 17.14 8.02
N GLU A 46 21.74 16.71 7.76
CA GLU A 46 22.99 17.26 8.33
C GLU A 46 23.08 17.18 9.88
N ARG A 47 22.22 16.37 10.52
CA ARG A 47 22.21 16.10 11.97
C ARG A 47 23.19 14.98 12.33
N PHE A 48 24.48 15.20 12.05
CA PHE A 48 25.52 14.15 12.13
C PHE A 48 25.82 13.67 13.55
N THR A 49 25.74 14.54 14.55
CA THR A 49 26.01 14.21 15.96
C THR A 49 24.98 13.23 16.52
N GLU A 50 23.70 13.49 16.26
CA GLU A 50 22.58 12.65 16.69
C GLU A 50 22.59 11.28 16.00
N ALA A 51 22.90 11.25 14.69
CA ALA A 51 23.09 10.02 13.96
C ALA A 51 24.23 9.16 14.56
N THR A 52 25.32 9.82 14.97
CA THR A 52 26.48 9.15 15.60
C THR A 52 26.11 8.58 16.96
N ASP A 53 25.32 9.29 17.77
CA ASP A 53 24.91 8.83 19.10
C ASP A 53 23.99 7.60 19.01
N ILE A 54 23.06 7.56 18.04
CA ILE A 54 22.23 6.38 17.78
C ILE A 54 23.08 5.20 17.31
N LEU A 55 24.01 5.42 16.36
CA LEU A 55 24.91 4.38 15.88
C LEU A 55 25.84 3.84 16.98
N MET A 56 26.27 4.69 17.93
CA MET A 56 27.04 4.27 19.10
C MET A 56 26.23 3.39 20.04
N ARG A 57 24.94 3.70 20.27
CA ARG A 57 24.04 2.83 21.04
C ARG A 57 23.88 1.46 20.39
N ILE A 58 23.69 1.43 19.07
CA ILE A 58 23.59 0.18 18.28
C ILE A 58 24.92 -0.61 18.32
N ALA A 59 26.06 0.07 18.19
CA ALA A 59 27.37 -0.57 18.27
C ALA A 59 27.61 -1.21 19.64
N LYS A 60 27.26 -0.50 20.72
CA LYS A 60 27.35 -1.00 22.10
C LYS A 60 26.43 -2.21 22.33
N ALA A 61 25.20 -2.17 21.83
CA ALA A 61 24.26 -3.30 21.90
C ALA A 61 24.77 -4.54 21.16
N ASN A 62 25.50 -4.33 20.06
CA ASN A 62 26.14 -5.39 19.28
C ASN A 62 27.54 -5.78 19.77
N GLY A 63 27.99 -5.28 20.94
CA GLY A 63 29.29 -5.59 21.51
C GLY A 63 30.50 -5.04 20.75
N LYS A 64 30.31 -4.10 19.81
CA LYS A 64 31.40 -3.46 19.06
C LYS A 64 31.85 -2.17 19.74
N THR A 65 33.14 -2.05 20.00
CA THR A 65 33.78 -0.82 20.48
C THR A 65 34.28 0.00 19.30
N ILE A 66 33.62 1.12 19.03
CA ILE A 66 33.96 2.04 17.93
C ILE A 66 34.29 3.39 18.54
N ASP A 67 35.37 4.01 18.07
CA ASP A 67 35.72 5.37 18.45
C ASP A 67 34.73 6.39 17.84
N ARG A 68 34.27 7.33 18.68
CA ARG A 68 33.23 8.30 18.32
C ARG A 68 33.69 9.28 17.25
N GLU A 69 34.95 9.72 17.31
CA GLU A 69 35.50 10.68 16.35
C GLU A 69 35.67 10.05 14.96
N THR A 70 36.19 8.82 14.94
CA THR A 70 36.30 8.02 13.71
C THR A 70 34.94 7.75 13.08
N LEU A 71 33.91 7.46 13.89
CA LEU A 71 32.55 7.24 13.41
C LEU A 71 31.93 8.53 12.85
N LEU A 72 32.08 9.66 13.55
CA LEU A 72 31.61 10.97 13.11
C LEU A 72 32.21 11.34 11.74
N ALA A 73 33.52 11.10 11.54
CA ALA A 73 34.18 11.34 10.26
C ALA A 73 33.57 10.52 9.13
N LYS A 74 33.31 9.21 9.35
CA LYS A 74 32.65 8.34 8.36
C LYS A 74 31.22 8.79 8.05
N VAL A 75 30.48 9.23 9.07
CA VAL A 75 29.10 9.72 8.94
C VAL A 75 29.05 11.01 8.11
N LYS A 76 30.01 11.93 8.30
CA LYS A 76 30.12 13.15 7.47
C LYS A 76 30.44 12.84 6.02
N ILE A 77 31.43 11.96 5.77
CA ILE A 77 31.76 11.51 4.40
C ILE A 77 30.55 10.87 3.71
N LEU A 78 29.75 10.09 4.45
CA LEU A 78 28.51 9.52 3.94
C LEU A 78 27.47 10.60 3.62
N GLY A 79 27.34 11.61 4.48
CA GLY A 79 26.49 12.78 4.25
C GLY A 79 26.82 13.50 2.95
N ASP A 80 28.10 13.80 2.71
CA ASP A 80 28.56 14.48 1.49
C ASP A 80 28.25 13.68 0.22
N ARG A 81 28.37 12.33 0.30
CA ARG A 81 28.00 11.45 -0.82
C ARG A 81 26.50 11.48 -1.11
N ILE A 82 25.68 11.41 -0.06
CA ILE A 82 24.20 11.46 -0.19
C ILE A 82 23.77 12.82 -0.76
N GLN A 83 24.41 13.91 -0.33
CA GLN A 83 24.10 15.26 -0.83
C GLN A 83 24.43 15.37 -2.32
N LYS A 84 25.62 14.89 -2.73
CA LYS A 84 26.06 14.89 -4.13
C LYS A 84 25.18 14.01 -5.02
N GLU A 85 24.72 12.87 -4.49
CA GLU A 85 23.76 11.99 -5.17
C GLU A 85 22.40 12.68 -5.33
N LYS A 86 21.93 13.41 -4.31
CA LYS A 86 20.67 14.15 -4.36
C LYS A 86 20.69 15.30 -5.37
N GLU A 87 21.82 16.00 -5.52
CA GLU A 87 21.99 17.05 -6.53
C GLU A 87 22.06 16.50 -7.96
N THR A 88 22.65 15.32 -8.14
CA THR A 88 22.77 14.66 -9.45
C THR A 88 21.50 13.95 -9.89
N VAL A 89 20.68 13.48 -8.94
CA VAL A 89 19.45 12.70 -9.16
C VAL A 89 18.20 13.56 -8.89
N SER A 90 18.20 14.83 -9.34
CA SER A 90 17.00 15.67 -9.33
C SER A 90 16.01 15.16 -10.40
N ASN A 91 15.24 14.14 -10.04
CA ASN A 91 14.28 13.50 -10.92
C ASN A 91 12.94 14.22 -10.88
N SER A 92 12.31 14.37 -12.05
CA SER A 92 10.99 14.98 -12.13
C SER A 92 9.92 13.97 -11.70
N PRO A 93 8.94 14.37 -10.87
CA PRO A 93 7.76 13.55 -10.56
C PRO A 93 7.04 13.01 -11.80
N MET A 94 7.13 13.75 -12.92
CA MET A 94 6.49 13.39 -14.19
C MET A 94 7.22 12.27 -14.95
N ASP A 95 8.44 11.91 -14.55
CA ASP A 95 9.21 10.88 -15.24
C ASP A 95 8.55 9.49 -15.12
N LEU A 96 7.75 9.23 -14.08
CA LEU A 96 6.92 8.02 -13.95
C LEU A 96 5.99 7.78 -15.15
N ILE A 97 5.46 8.87 -15.74
CA ILE A 97 4.50 8.82 -16.84
C ILE A 97 5.22 8.95 -18.19
N ARG A 98 6.42 9.55 -18.19
CA ARG A 98 7.20 9.81 -19.39
C ARG A 98 7.76 8.54 -20.03
N TYR A 99 8.24 7.59 -19.22
CA TYR A 99 8.84 6.35 -19.71
C TYR A 99 7.76 5.28 -19.95
N PRO A 100 7.71 4.66 -21.15
CA PRO A 100 6.55 3.86 -21.57
C PRO A 100 6.39 2.55 -20.81
N TYR A 101 7.48 1.85 -20.46
CA TYR A 101 7.39 0.58 -19.72
C TYR A 101 7.09 0.84 -18.24
N LEU A 102 7.74 1.85 -17.65
CA LEU A 102 7.43 2.32 -16.30
C LEU A 102 5.98 2.80 -16.18
N ARG A 103 5.46 3.53 -17.18
CA ARG A 103 4.06 3.94 -17.25
C ARG A 103 3.11 2.75 -17.27
N LYS A 104 3.41 1.71 -18.04
CA LYS A 104 2.57 0.49 -18.08
C LYS A 104 2.45 -0.15 -16.70
N LYS A 105 3.58 -0.31 -16.01
CA LYS A 105 3.63 -0.81 -14.62
C LYS A 105 2.80 0.06 -13.67
N PHE A 106 3.02 1.38 -13.72
CA PHE A 106 2.30 2.35 -12.91
C PHE A 106 0.78 2.28 -13.12
N LEU A 107 0.32 2.16 -14.37
CA LEU A 107 -1.10 2.05 -14.68
C LEU A 107 -1.72 0.74 -14.16
N ILE A 108 -1.02 -0.39 -14.30
CA ILE A 108 -1.50 -1.68 -13.78
C ILE A 108 -1.60 -1.62 -12.26
N VAL A 109 -0.55 -1.16 -11.57
CA VAL A 109 -0.55 -1.01 -10.10
C VAL A 109 -1.68 -0.08 -9.65
N THR A 110 -1.84 1.06 -10.32
CA THR A 110 -2.91 2.00 -10.00
C THR A 110 -4.30 1.40 -10.20
N TYR A 111 -4.48 0.60 -11.25
CA TYR A 111 -5.72 -0.11 -11.49
C TYR A 111 -6.01 -1.16 -10.42
N CYS A 112 -5.02 -1.98 -10.03
CA CYS A 112 -5.15 -2.95 -8.95
C CYS A 112 -5.51 -2.27 -7.63
N TRP A 113 -4.89 -1.14 -7.32
CA TRP A 113 -5.18 -0.35 -6.12
C TRP A 113 -6.63 0.15 -6.13
N VAL A 114 -7.07 0.79 -7.22
CA VAL A 114 -8.44 1.27 -7.39
C VAL A 114 -9.48 0.14 -7.30
N ALA A 115 -9.19 -1.01 -7.93
CA ALA A 115 -10.06 -2.17 -7.87
C ALA A 115 -10.19 -2.72 -6.45
N ASN A 116 -9.08 -2.75 -5.69
CA ASN A 116 -9.09 -3.17 -4.30
C ASN A 116 -9.85 -2.18 -3.39
N ASP A 117 -9.63 -0.87 -3.57
CA ASP A 117 -10.38 0.16 -2.85
C ASP A 117 -11.88 0.04 -3.13
N LEU A 118 -12.26 -0.11 -4.39
CA LEU A 118 -13.65 -0.28 -4.77
C LEU A 118 -14.26 -1.57 -4.21
N ALA A 119 -13.50 -2.67 -4.14
CA ALA A 119 -13.95 -3.90 -3.50
C ALA A 119 -14.15 -3.74 -1.99
N TYR A 120 -13.19 -3.11 -1.31
CA TYR A 120 -13.23 -2.89 0.14
C TYR A 120 -14.38 -1.97 0.55
N TYR A 121 -14.44 -0.76 -0.03
CA TYR A 121 -15.46 0.24 0.28
C TYR A 121 -16.81 -0.10 -0.34
N GLY A 122 -16.83 -0.72 -1.53
CA GLY A 122 -18.07 -1.20 -2.15
C GLY A 122 -18.73 -2.28 -1.33
N LEU A 123 -17.98 -3.24 -0.77
CA LEU A 123 -18.51 -4.22 0.19
C LEU A 123 -18.97 -3.54 1.49
N GLN A 124 -18.22 -2.54 1.98
CA GLN A 124 -18.58 -1.79 3.17
C GLN A 124 -19.91 -1.04 3.03
N TYR A 125 -20.15 -0.40 1.89
CA TYR A 125 -21.39 0.36 1.65
C TYR A 125 -22.57 -0.53 1.23
N ASN A 126 -22.32 -1.69 0.60
CA ASN A 126 -23.36 -2.65 0.21
C ASN A 126 -23.72 -3.69 1.28
N LEU A 127 -23.18 -3.59 2.50
CA LEU A 127 -23.48 -4.52 3.61
C LEU A 127 -24.98 -4.82 3.80
N PRO A 128 -25.90 -3.84 3.74
CA PRO A 128 -27.34 -4.10 3.87
C PRO A 128 -27.97 -4.90 2.72
N ASN A 129 -27.32 -4.95 1.55
CA ASN A 129 -27.81 -5.60 0.33
C ASN A 129 -27.13 -6.96 0.06
N LEU A 130 -26.29 -7.42 0.99
CA LEU A 130 -25.50 -8.64 0.86
C LEU A 130 -26.36 -9.92 0.95
N ASP A 131 -27.53 -9.80 1.59
CA ASP A 131 -28.57 -10.82 1.72
C ASP A 131 -29.00 -11.44 0.38
N VAL A 132 -28.96 -10.67 -0.71
CA VAL A 132 -29.50 -11.08 -2.01
C VAL A 132 -28.48 -11.75 -2.94
N VAL A 133 -27.17 -11.59 -2.69
CA VAL A 133 -26.13 -12.11 -3.59
C VAL A 133 -25.45 -13.35 -3.06
N ALA A 134 -25.21 -13.42 -1.76
CA ALA A 134 -24.81 -14.67 -1.15
C ALA A 134 -26.07 -15.56 -1.08
N VAL A 135 -25.99 -16.82 -1.49
CA VAL A 135 -27.07 -17.82 -1.42
C VAL A 135 -27.36 -18.14 0.06
N ILE A 136 -27.76 -17.12 0.81
CA ILE A 136 -28.00 -17.15 2.25
C ILE A 136 -29.52 -17.15 2.41
N PRO A 137 -30.10 -18.14 3.08
CA PRO A 137 -31.52 -18.14 3.36
C PRO A 137 -31.89 -16.92 4.22
N ASP A 138 -32.94 -16.21 3.82
CA ASP A 138 -33.51 -15.08 4.55
C ASP A 138 -33.78 -15.48 6.01
N GLY A 139 -33.02 -14.94 6.97
CA GLY A 139 -33.25 -15.18 8.40
C GLY A 139 -32.04 -15.33 9.32
N ILE A 140 -30.79 -15.35 8.79
CA ILE A 140 -29.58 -15.45 9.64
C ILE A 140 -28.60 -14.29 9.34
N PRO A 141 -28.79 -13.10 9.93
CA PRO A 141 -27.94 -11.91 9.66
C PRO A 141 -26.45 -12.14 9.98
N ASN A 142 -26.15 -13.10 10.86
CA ASN A 142 -24.78 -13.46 11.24
C ASN A 142 -23.96 -14.02 10.08
N VAL A 143 -24.57 -14.75 9.14
CA VAL A 143 -23.83 -15.39 8.03
C VAL A 143 -23.33 -14.33 7.04
N ALA A 144 -24.19 -13.36 6.70
CA ALA A 144 -23.82 -12.25 5.81
C ALA A 144 -22.68 -11.41 6.42
N VAL A 145 -22.75 -11.12 7.72
CA VAL A 145 -21.68 -10.39 8.42
C VAL A 145 -20.36 -11.17 8.40
N VAL A 146 -20.38 -12.47 8.72
CA VAL A 146 -19.15 -13.31 8.69
C VAL A 146 -18.54 -13.36 7.29
N CYS A 147 -19.36 -13.57 6.25
CA CYS A 147 -18.90 -13.52 4.86
C CYS A 147 -18.28 -12.16 4.50
N SER A 148 -18.88 -11.06 4.95
CA SER A 148 -18.35 -9.71 4.70
C SER A 148 -17.00 -9.47 5.40
N VAL A 149 -16.81 -10.01 6.60
CA VAL A 149 -15.55 -9.89 7.36
C VAL A 149 -14.45 -10.70 6.68
N ILE A 150 -14.74 -11.91 6.20
CA ILE A 150 -13.80 -12.73 5.41
C ILE A 150 -13.41 -12.00 4.12
N GLY A 151 -14.39 -11.43 3.41
CA GLY A 151 -14.14 -10.64 2.20
C GLY A 151 -13.22 -9.44 2.47
N LYS A 152 -13.50 -8.68 3.54
CA LYS A 152 -12.66 -7.55 3.96
C LYS A 152 -11.25 -7.96 4.35
N PHE A 153 -11.09 -9.09 5.05
CA PHE A 153 -9.78 -9.63 5.38
C PHE A 153 -8.96 -9.92 4.10
N GLY A 154 -9.59 -10.51 3.09
CA GLY A 154 -8.97 -10.75 1.78
C GLY A 154 -8.61 -9.47 1.02
N SER A 155 -9.47 -8.44 1.07
CA SER A 155 -9.15 -7.13 0.49
C SER A 155 -7.98 -6.45 1.21
N THR A 156 -7.90 -6.55 2.53
CA THR A 156 -6.77 -5.98 3.30
C THR A 156 -5.46 -6.69 3.00
N SER A 157 -5.45 -8.02 2.90
CA SER A 157 -4.23 -8.76 2.53
C SER A 157 -3.78 -8.44 1.10
N SER A 158 -4.73 -8.32 0.17
CA SER A 158 -4.47 -7.91 -1.21
C SER A 158 -3.89 -6.50 -1.28
N PHE A 159 -4.41 -5.56 -0.46
CA PHE A 159 -3.86 -4.21 -0.35
C PHE A 159 -2.40 -4.22 0.11
N MET A 160 -2.05 -5.05 1.10
CA MET A 160 -0.67 -5.15 1.58
C MET A 160 0.27 -5.72 0.50
N ALA A 161 -0.18 -6.71 -0.26
CA ALA A 161 0.59 -7.25 -1.39
C ALA A 161 0.79 -6.19 -2.49
N ILE A 162 -0.25 -5.46 -2.87
CA ILE A 162 -0.16 -4.36 -3.85
C ILE A 162 0.79 -3.27 -3.33
N TYR A 163 0.68 -2.89 -2.07
CA TYR A 163 1.53 -1.88 -1.44
C TYR A 163 3.01 -2.29 -1.48
N GLN A 164 3.29 -3.54 -1.12
CA GLN A 164 4.64 -4.11 -1.18
C GLN A 164 5.17 -4.13 -2.62
N GLN A 165 4.40 -4.67 -3.56
CA GLN A 165 4.79 -4.79 -4.96
C GLN A 165 4.98 -3.40 -5.62
N SER A 166 4.17 -2.40 -5.24
CA SER A 166 4.34 -1.00 -5.65
C SER A 166 5.70 -0.46 -5.18
N SER A 167 6.10 -0.80 -3.96
CA SER A 167 7.38 -0.39 -3.40
C SER A 167 8.57 -1.07 -4.09
N GLU A 168 8.39 -2.25 -4.66
CA GLU A 168 9.48 -2.95 -5.36
C GLU A 168 9.59 -2.50 -6.82
N LEU A 169 8.45 -2.25 -7.48
CA LEU A 169 8.43 -1.81 -8.88
C LEU A 169 8.81 -0.35 -9.07
N TYR A 170 8.44 0.53 -8.13
CA TYR A 170 8.74 1.94 -8.27
C TYR A 170 10.19 2.22 -7.85
N PRO A 171 10.98 2.92 -8.70
CA PRO A 171 12.36 3.24 -8.38
C PRO A 171 12.42 4.10 -7.13
N THR A 172 13.46 3.89 -6.31
CA THR A 172 13.59 4.56 -4.99
C THR A 172 13.48 6.08 -5.09
N ALA A 173 13.94 6.68 -6.19
CA ALA A 173 13.89 8.12 -6.41
C ALA A 173 12.47 8.71 -6.55
N VAL A 174 11.50 7.93 -7.03
CA VAL A 174 10.11 8.40 -7.30
C VAL A 174 9.05 7.54 -6.64
N ARG A 175 9.44 6.57 -5.82
CA ARG A 175 8.56 5.62 -5.14
C ARG A 175 7.46 6.28 -4.32
N SER A 176 7.83 7.18 -3.42
CA SER A 176 6.87 7.87 -2.55
C SER A 176 5.87 8.72 -3.35
N ILE A 177 6.35 9.35 -4.43
CA ILE A 177 5.53 10.13 -5.35
C ILE A 177 4.55 9.23 -6.11
N GLY A 178 5.03 8.13 -6.69
CA GLY A 178 4.21 7.16 -7.41
C GLY A 178 3.12 6.58 -6.51
N MET A 179 3.47 6.15 -5.30
CA MET A 179 2.50 5.66 -4.31
C MET A 179 1.50 6.75 -3.89
N GLY A 180 1.94 8.00 -3.76
CA GLY A 180 1.07 9.14 -3.46
C GLY A 180 0.06 9.43 -4.58
N ILE A 181 0.49 9.41 -5.85
CA ILE A 181 -0.40 9.62 -7.00
C ILE A 181 -1.40 8.47 -7.11
N THR A 182 -0.93 7.22 -7.02
CA THR A 182 -1.81 6.04 -7.03
C THR A 182 -2.86 6.12 -5.91
N GLY A 183 -2.44 6.49 -4.69
CA GLY A 183 -3.35 6.68 -3.56
C GLY A 183 -4.37 7.81 -3.79
N ALA A 184 -3.96 8.93 -4.40
CA ALA A 184 -4.88 10.01 -4.75
C ALA A 184 -5.94 9.59 -5.76
N VAL A 185 -5.57 8.77 -6.76
CA VAL A 185 -6.53 8.18 -7.71
C VAL A 185 -7.47 7.19 -6.99
N GLY A 186 -6.93 6.40 -6.05
CA GLY A 186 -7.72 5.57 -5.14
C GLY A 186 -8.79 6.36 -4.41
N CYS A 187 -8.43 7.50 -3.81
CA CYS A 187 -9.38 8.38 -3.14
C CYS A 187 -10.54 8.83 -4.05
N VAL A 188 -10.25 9.17 -5.31
CA VAL A 188 -11.31 9.52 -6.28
C VAL A 188 -12.24 8.33 -6.51
N ALA A 189 -11.71 7.11 -6.66
CA ALA A 189 -12.51 5.91 -6.79
C ALA A 189 -13.38 5.63 -5.56
N VAL A 190 -12.86 5.87 -4.35
CA VAL A 190 -13.61 5.74 -3.09
C VAL A 190 -14.76 6.74 -3.03
N VAL A 191 -14.54 7.99 -3.47
CA VAL A 191 -15.61 9.00 -3.57
C VAL A 191 -16.71 8.58 -4.56
N LEU A 192 -16.35 7.84 -5.61
CA LEU A 192 -17.29 7.29 -6.59
C LEU A 192 -17.99 6.01 -6.13
N ALA A 193 -17.42 5.26 -5.18
CA ALA A 193 -17.98 4.01 -4.67
C ALA A 193 -19.46 4.06 -4.22
N PRO A 194 -19.93 5.06 -3.44
CA PRO A 194 -21.35 5.14 -3.06
C PRO A 194 -22.29 5.33 -4.26
N TYR A 195 -21.83 5.93 -5.37
CA TYR A 195 -22.64 6.04 -6.59
C TYR A 195 -22.79 4.69 -7.28
N ILE A 196 -21.77 3.83 -7.25
CA ILE A 196 -21.85 2.46 -7.77
C ILE A 196 -22.80 1.63 -6.90
N VAL A 197 -22.72 1.78 -5.57
CA VAL A 197 -23.63 1.16 -4.60
C VAL A 197 -25.07 1.63 -4.82
N TYR A 198 -25.29 2.90 -5.18
CA TYR A 198 -26.62 3.45 -5.44
C TYR A 198 -27.39 2.73 -6.55
N LEU A 199 -26.69 2.06 -7.49
CA LEU A 199 -27.34 1.20 -8.50
C LEU A 199 -28.09 0.00 -7.89
N ALA A 200 -27.82 -0.35 -6.62
CA ALA A 200 -28.57 -1.36 -5.88
C ALA A 200 -30.08 -1.07 -5.82
N ASN A 201 -30.49 0.20 -5.96
CA ASN A 201 -31.91 0.59 -5.99
C ASN A 201 -32.66 0.01 -7.20
N TYR A 202 -31.97 -0.24 -8.32
CA TYR A 202 -32.57 -0.88 -9.49
C TYR A 202 -32.54 -2.40 -9.34
N ALA A 203 -31.38 -2.95 -8.99
CA ALA A 203 -31.23 -4.35 -8.65
C ALA A 203 -30.03 -4.55 -7.73
N LYS A 204 -30.29 -5.21 -6.59
CA LYS A 204 -29.30 -5.44 -5.53
C LYS A 204 -28.03 -6.18 -6.00
N TYR A 205 -28.11 -7.01 -7.04
CA TYR A 205 -26.96 -7.78 -7.54
C TYR A 205 -26.01 -6.98 -8.46
N ILE A 206 -26.44 -5.84 -9.02
CA ILE A 206 -25.65 -5.06 -10.00
C ILE A 206 -24.32 -4.57 -9.42
N PRO A 207 -24.26 -3.93 -8.23
CA PRO A 207 -23.00 -3.42 -7.70
C PRO A 207 -21.99 -4.54 -7.44
N PHE A 208 -22.45 -5.70 -6.97
CA PHE A 208 -21.59 -6.85 -6.71
C PHE A 208 -21.00 -7.45 -8.00
N LEU A 209 -21.78 -7.50 -9.08
CA LEU A 209 -21.25 -7.90 -10.40
C LEU A 209 -20.19 -6.93 -10.90
N ILE A 210 -20.44 -5.61 -10.79
CA ILE A 210 -19.48 -4.59 -11.23
C ILE A 210 -18.17 -4.72 -10.43
N ILE A 211 -18.26 -4.78 -9.10
CA ILE A 211 -17.10 -4.93 -8.21
C ILE A 211 -16.36 -6.23 -8.49
N GLY A 212 -17.08 -7.35 -8.67
CA GLY A 212 -16.50 -8.66 -8.97
C GLY A 212 -15.76 -8.67 -10.31
N LEU A 213 -16.34 -8.09 -11.36
CA LEU A 213 -15.70 -7.99 -12.67
C LEU A 213 -14.43 -7.13 -12.63
N VAL A 214 -14.48 -6.00 -11.91
CA VAL A 214 -13.31 -5.12 -11.70
C VAL A 214 -12.21 -5.86 -10.92
N ALA A 215 -12.57 -6.64 -9.90
CA ALA A 215 -11.61 -7.44 -9.14
C ALA A 215 -10.95 -8.56 -9.98
N VAL A 216 -11.73 -9.25 -10.82
CA VAL A 216 -11.21 -10.30 -11.72
C VAL A 216 -10.27 -9.72 -12.77
N THR A 217 -10.65 -8.61 -13.39
CA THR A 217 -9.82 -7.93 -14.39
C THR A 217 -8.56 -7.33 -13.78
N ALA A 218 -8.63 -6.80 -12.55
CA ALA A 218 -7.46 -6.38 -11.79
C ALA A 218 -6.52 -7.54 -11.47
N SER A 219 -7.06 -8.67 -11.01
CA SER A 219 -6.28 -9.88 -10.72
C SER A 219 -5.61 -10.44 -11.97
N MET A 220 -6.32 -10.43 -13.11
CA MET A 220 -5.75 -10.81 -14.40
C MET A 220 -4.60 -9.88 -14.79
N SER A 221 -4.79 -8.57 -14.63
CA SER A 221 -3.74 -7.58 -14.92
C SER A 221 -2.54 -7.70 -13.97
N ALA A 222 -2.75 -8.16 -12.74
CA ALA A 222 -1.69 -8.39 -11.75
C ALA A 222 -0.67 -9.43 -12.24
N THR A 223 -1.12 -10.44 -12.98
CA THR A 223 -0.23 -11.47 -13.57
C THR A 223 0.70 -10.96 -14.67
N LEU A 224 0.44 -9.75 -15.20
CA LEU A 224 1.29 -9.10 -16.19
C LEU A 224 2.43 -8.28 -15.56
N LEU A 225 2.47 -8.15 -14.23
CA LEU A 225 3.60 -7.53 -13.57
C LEU A 225 4.81 -8.47 -13.57
N PRO A 226 6.03 -7.92 -13.71
CA PRO A 226 7.25 -8.69 -13.57
C PRO A 226 7.42 -9.20 -12.14
N GLU A 227 8.04 -10.38 -12.01
CA GLU A 227 8.41 -10.97 -10.73
C GLU A 227 9.61 -10.23 -10.14
N THR A 228 9.53 -9.89 -8.86
CA THR A 228 10.56 -9.10 -8.16
C THR A 228 11.55 -9.96 -7.38
N LEU A 229 11.26 -11.26 -7.21
CA LEU A 229 12.09 -12.20 -6.46
C LEU A 229 13.49 -12.36 -7.09
N ASP A 230 14.53 -12.26 -6.25
CA ASP A 230 15.96 -12.37 -6.59
C ASP A 230 16.52 -11.35 -7.59
N GLU A 231 15.77 -10.28 -7.89
CA GLU A 231 16.23 -9.19 -8.75
C GLU A 231 16.71 -7.96 -7.96
N ILE A 232 17.65 -7.22 -8.53
CA ILE A 232 18.14 -5.97 -7.92
C ILE A 232 17.07 -4.89 -8.09
N LEU A 233 16.61 -4.33 -6.96
CA LEU A 233 15.59 -3.29 -6.95
C LEU A 233 16.06 -2.01 -7.67
N PRO A 234 15.21 -1.40 -8.51
CA PRO A 234 15.58 -0.24 -9.30
C PRO A 234 15.86 0.98 -8.39
N GLN A 235 17.05 1.56 -8.55
CA GLN A 235 17.43 2.79 -7.86
C GLN A 235 17.14 4.03 -8.72
N THR A 236 17.45 3.94 -10.01
CA THR A 236 17.23 5.02 -10.98
C THR A 236 16.00 4.79 -11.85
N ILE A 237 15.56 5.83 -12.56
CA ILE A 237 14.42 5.73 -13.48
C ILE A 237 14.78 4.84 -14.68
N GLN A 238 16.02 4.93 -15.18
CA GLN A 238 16.52 4.09 -16.25
C GLN A 238 16.50 2.61 -15.83
N ASP A 239 16.94 2.29 -14.61
CA ASP A 239 16.86 0.92 -14.09
C ASP A 239 15.41 0.42 -14.04
N GLY A 240 14.47 1.27 -13.61
CA GLY A 240 13.04 0.94 -13.55
C GLY A 240 12.40 0.67 -14.93
N GLU A 241 12.89 1.31 -15.98
CA GLU A 241 12.44 1.10 -17.37
C GLU A 241 12.99 -0.19 -17.98
N THR A 242 14.19 -0.63 -17.58
CA THR A 242 14.78 -1.91 -17.98
C THR A 242 14.35 -3.08 -17.11
N PHE A 243 13.95 -2.82 -15.86
CA PHE A 243 13.57 -3.84 -14.88
C PHE A 243 12.46 -4.76 -15.41
N GLY A 244 12.70 -6.07 -15.48
CA GLY A 244 11.69 -7.04 -15.93
C GLY A 244 11.33 -6.96 -17.42
N ARG A 245 12.19 -6.42 -18.29
CA ARG A 245 12.02 -6.51 -19.77
C ARG A 245 12.28 -7.92 -20.30
N ASP A 246 13.22 -8.64 -19.71
CA ASP A 246 13.64 -9.97 -20.17
C ASP A 246 12.89 -11.12 -19.49
N GLN A 247 12.06 -10.80 -18.49
CA GLN A 247 11.25 -11.77 -17.79
C GLN A 247 10.02 -12.13 -18.63
N ARG A 248 9.82 -13.43 -18.90
CA ARG A 248 8.57 -13.91 -19.49
C ARG A 248 7.46 -13.85 -18.44
N TYR A 249 6.36 -13.20 -18.80
CA TYR A 249 5.12 -13.22 -18.03
C TYR A 249 4.72 -14.69 -17.77
N LEU A 250 4.36 -15.02 -16.52
CA LEU A 250 3.90 -16.35 -16.05
C LEU A 250 4.97 -17.41 -15.68
N MET A 251 6.26 -17.08 -15.57
CA MET A 251 7.25 -17.97 -14.95
C MET A 251 7.53 -17.57 -13.49
N CYS A 252 6.84 -18.20 -12.53
CA CYS A 252 7.32 -18.24 -11.15
C CYS A 252 8.60 -19.09 -11.12
N LYS A 253 9.74 -18.49 -10.82
CA LYS A 253 10.94 -19.22 -10.40
C LYS A 253 10.72 -19.60 -8.94
N TRP A 254 10.37 -20.88 -8.70
CA TRP A 254 10.32 -21.46 -7.35
C TRP A 254 11.70 -21.99 -6.96
#